data_AF-A0A4P2QLG2-F1
#
_entry.id   AF-A0A4P2QLG2-F1
#
_cell.length_a   1.000
_cell.length_b   1.000
_cell.length_c   1.000
_cell.angle_alpha   90.00
_cell.angle_beta   90.00
_cell.angle_gamma   90.00
#
_symmetry.space_group_name_H-M   'P 1'
#
loop_
_entity.id
_entity.type
_entity.pdbx_description
1 polymer ?
#
loop_
_entity_poly.entity_id
_entity_poly.type
_entity_poly.pdbx_seq_one_letter_code
_entity_poly.pdbx_strand_id
1 'polypeptide(L)'
;MLCRDARRAPVIGCGMDAQRAKARTGALRLLAALLLAAPLLWTSCGRPSARVPAARRAEPGVRAVLEAHAAARPAPVAGSVPLLLVADAATSAPSKGPAGATPPLEAVVSSGVPFAPGALRDVRLLRLRDGRGALVPLRAKPLAVWPLDGSIRSALVAFRAALAPGERAIYTLEHGAPPRPAKSAPPGEPPAGAPPAGAPPPRAKASSPGQRADAPGIEGAALDESLLPNPDGPIAAVLPPSWYAASQVCGPQLPAIDDRRFPGFESGIERALAGMTPAYDAYGVSCAGAHRTYYDGPHALYQRFLRNGDAARYRRARAEAVWYRQHELRFSPDRRLAVHVCEKDDWTPAAPLSWEVLRRMLGQGMLDDYLLTGDPPAKEAVLAMGEALRLNLPALTGGKEDVLRATERNMAWAMMTLSSYYALDPRPELLAALRGLADRTAAWQRQGASGAFEHDIHRADPSECERGPRGASPFMTALLVDALMDYRALTGDPRVRDVVARAAGWLAERAITSDRRAFRYLWGCETDAYDDSGTADLNLLIVPVFGAAYALTGDPRWIDVGDALADVGVKEMWVKQPKHWNQAMRAFGRYLGYRSALAAPATAGRLSAGP
;
A
#
# COMPACT_ATOMS: atom_id res chain seq x y z
N MET A 1 -37.20 -25.82 65.21
CA MET A 1 -37.53 -26.17 66.62
C MET A 1 -38.45 -27.38 66.56
N LEU A 2 -38.04 -28.54 67.12
CA LEU A 2 -38.78 -29.83 67.23
C LEU A 2 -39.18 -30.51 65.90
N CYS A 3 -38.62 -31.68 65.53
CA CYS A 3 -38.98 -33.06 65.96
C CYS A 3 -40.31 -33.55 65.34
N ARG A 4 -40.52 -34.82 64.93
CA ARG A 4 -39.80 -36.12 65.07
C ARG A 4 -40.44 -37.13 64.06
N ASP A 5 -39.97 -38.34 63.73
CA ASP A 5 -38.78 -39.18 64.01
C ASP A 5 -38.69 -40.26 62.88
N ALA A 6 -37.80 -41.26 62.99
CA ALA A 6 -37.80 -42.57 62.32
C ALA A 6 -37.40 -42.62 60.83
N ARG A 7 -36.91 -43.75 60.25
CA ARG A 7 -36.25 -45.02 60.68
C ARG A 7 -35.60 -45.59 59.38
N ARG A 8 -34.50 -46.37 59.32
CA ARG A 8 -33.64 -47.09 60.29
C ARG A 8 -32.23 -47.24 59.66
N ALA A 9 -31.20 -47.60 60.45
CA ALA A 9 -29.94 -48.23 60.01
C ALA A 9 -29.73 -49.53 60.85
N PRO A 10 -28.73 -50.42 60.59
CA PRO A 10 -27.34 -50.12 61.02
C PRO A 10 -26.15 -50.75 60.21
N VAL A 11 -24.99 -50.04 60.22
CA VAL A 11 -23.58 -50.47 60.55
C VAL A 11 -22.88 -51.52 59.63
N ILE A 12 -21.60 -51.44 59.18
CA ILE A 12 -20.24 -51.07 59.73
C ILE A 12 -19.46 -50.21 58.66
N GLY A 13 -18.38 -49.43 58.89
CA GLY A 13 -17.62 -48.97 60.08
C GLY A 13 -16.08 -48.82 59.85
N CYS A 14 -15.45 -47.74 60.38
CA CYS A 14 -14.00 -47.37 60.38
C CYS A 14 -13.31 -47.04 59.01
N GLY A 15 -12.31 -46.14 58.92
CA GLY A 15 -11.75 -45.20 59.91
C GLY A 15 -10.38 -44.58 59.53
N MET A 16 -10.34 -43.24 59.38
CA MET A 16 -9.24 -42.24 59.52
C MET A 16 -7.73 -42.55 59.29
N ASP A 17 -7.13 -41.72 58.43
CA ASP A 17 -5.92 -40.89 58.60
C ASP A 17 -4.54 -41.42 59.09
N ALA A 18 -3.56 -41.21 58.19
CA ALA A 18 -2.31 -40.46 58.39
C ALA A 18 -1.03 -41.08 59.01
N GLN A 19 0.08 -40.65 58.38
CA GLN A 19 1.44 -40.39 58.89
C GLN A 19 2.55 -41.46 58.87
N ARG A 20 3.64 -41.05 58.18
CA ARG A 20 5.09 -41.34 58.36
C ARG A 20 5.68 -42.64 57.77
N ALA A 21 6.95 -42.68 57.34
CA ALA A 21 7.91 -41.63 56.93
C ALA A 21 9.23 -42.26 56.40
N LYS A 22 10.09 -41.43 55.76
CA LYS A 22 11.51 -41.66 55.35
C LYS A 22 11.68 -42.47 54.05
N ALA A 23 12.60 -42.16 53.12
CA ALA A 23 13.66 -41.14 53.03
C ALA A 23 13.76 -40.61 51.57
N ARG A 24 14.00 -39.31 51.28
CA ARG A 24 15.33 -38.68 50.96
C ARG A 24 16.23 -39.60 50.10
N THR A 25 16.77 -39.24 48.94
CA THR A 25 17.33 -37.97 48.36
C THR A 25 17.27 -38.04 46.81
N GLY A 26 17.41 -36.99 45.98
CA GLY A 26 17.63 -35.55 46.19
C GLY A 26 18.48 -34.96 45.04
N ALA A 27 18.09 -33.78 44.51
CA ALA A 27 18.83 -32.93 43.53
C ALA A 27 19.14 -33.55 42.14
N LEU A 28 19.43 -32.82 41.06
CA LEU A 28 19.16 -31.48 40.50
C LEU A 28 20.07 -31.40 39.22
N ARG A 29 19.70 -30.59 38.22
CA ARG A 29 20.57 -30.02 37.14
C ARG A 29 20.86 -30.79 35.82
N LEU A 30 20.35 -30.17 34.75
CA LEU A 30 21.05 -29.65 33.55
C LEU A 30 21.52 -30.57 32.39
N LEU A 31 21.42 -29.95 31.20
CA LEU A 31 22.06 -30.23 29.90
C LEU A 31 21.54 -31.49 29.18
N ALA A 32 20.90 -31.42 28.01
CA ALA A 32 21.24 -30.73 26.75
C ALA A 32 22.46 -31.33 26.02
N ALA A 33 22.18 -32.20 25.04
CA ALA A 33 22.94 -32.41 23.80
C ALA A 33 22.30 -33.57 23.02
N LEU A 34 22.04 -33.38 21.71
CA LEU A 34 22.66 -34.19 20.66
C LEU A 34 22.22 -33.72 19.26
N LEU A 35 23.17 -33.06 18.60
CA LEU A 35 23.23 -32.83 17.17
C LEU A 35 24.07 -33.96 16.53
N LEU A 36 23.85 -34.23 15.23
CA LEU A 36 24.69 -35.04 14.31
C LEU A 36 24.69 -36.56 14.61
N ALA A 37 24.55 -37.49 13.65
CA ALA A 37 25.09 -37.51 12.29
C ALA A 37 24.33 -38.50 11.35
N ALA A 38 24.36 -38.23 10.04
CA ALA A 38 24.12 -39.23 8.98
C ALA A 38 25.47 -39.90 8.60
N PRO A 39 25.53 -40.97 7.75
CA PRO A 39 25.50 -40.74 6.28
C PRO A 39 25.14 -41.95 5.34
N LEU A 40 24.93 -41.65 4.03
CA LEU A 40 25.24 -42.48 2.81
C LEU A 40 24.39 -43.78 2.53
N LEU A 41 24.03 -44.22 1.30
CA LEU A 41 24.44 -43.95 -0.11
C LEU A 41 23.33 -44.26 -1.18
N TRP A 42 23.24 -43.43 -2.24
CA TRP A 42 23.05 -43.67 -3.72
C TRP A 42 21.96 -44.63 -4.30
N THR A 43 21.41 -44.50 -5.53
CA THR A 43 21.53 -43.59 -6.72
C THR A 43 20.23 -43.74 -7.57
N SER A 44 19.71 -42.76 -8.33
CA SER A 44 20.11 -42.51 -9.74
C SER A 44 19.41 -41.27 -10.36
N CYS A 45 19.99 -40.79 -11.47
CA CYS A 45 19.82 -39.53 -12.19
C CYS A 45 18.42 -39.11 -12.68
N GLY A 46 18.16 -37.80 -12.62
CA GLY A 46 17.18 -37.09 -13.45
C GLY A 46 17.32 -35.56 -13.31
N ARG A 47 17.91 -34.87 -14.30
CA ARG A 47 17.88 -33.39 -14.41
C ARG A 47 16.63 -32.97 -15.20
N PRO A 48 16.08 -31.79 -14.92
CA PRO A 48 16.38 -30.69 -15.83
C PRO A 48 16.87 -29.40 -15.14
N SER A 49 17.70 -28.67 -15.89
CA SER A 49 18.23 -27.36 -15.49
C SER A 49 17.29 -26.26 -15.95
N ALA A 50 16.78 -25.45 -15.02
CA ALA A 50 16.30 -24.10 -15.30
C ALA A 50 16.93 -23.15 -14.27
N ARG A 51 18.00 -22.45 -14.65
CA ARG A 51 18.59 -21.40 -13.80
C ARG A 51 17.65 -20.19 -13.81
N VAL A 52 16.92 -19.99 -12.71
CA VAL A 52 16.28 -18.70 -12.42
C VAL A 52 17.38 -17.63 -12.42
N PRO A 53 17.24 -16.52 -13.18
CA PRO A 53 18.22 -15.44 -13.14
C PRO A 53 18.25 -14.84 -11.73
N ALA A 54 19.39 -14.95 -11.04
CA ALA A 54 19.59 -14.24 -9.78
C ALA A 54 19.41 -12.74 -10.01
N ALA A 55 18.61 -12.09 -9.17
CA ALA A 55 18.38 -10.65 -9.23
C ALA A 55 19.73 -9.93 -9.14
N ARG A 56 20.18 -9.32 -10.25
CA ARG A 56 21.42 -8.54 -10.27
C ARG A 56 21.26 -7.35 -9.32
N ARG A 57 22.28 -7.11 -8.50
CA ARG A 57 22.41 -5.85 -7.74
C ARG A 57 22.33 -4.68 -8.74
N ALA A 58 21.72 -3.56 -8.32
CA ALA A 58 21.67 -2.35 -9.15
C ALA A 58 23.08 -1.98 -9.62
N GLU A 59 23.24 -1.80 -10.94
CA GLU A 59 24.55 -1.57 -11.56
C GLU A 59 25.09 -0.17 -11.21
N PRO A 60 26.39 0.00 -10.92
CA PRO A 60 26.95 1.26 -10.42
C PRO A 60 26.65 2.50 -11.29
N GLY A 61 26.56 2.33 -12.62
CA GLY A 61 26.27 3.43 -13.54
C GLY A 61 24.83 3.96 -13.45
N VAL A 62 23.84 3.11 -13.11
CA VAL A 62 22.44 3.55 -12.92
C VAL A 62 22.32 4.37 -11.65
N ARG A 63 23.02 3.92 -10.59
CA ARG A 63 23.09 4.58 -9.29
C ARG A 63 23.63 6.02 -9.42
N ALA A 64 24.79 6.21 -10.06
CA ALA A 64 25.43 7.53 -10.18
C ALA A 64 24.55 8.56 -10.92
N VAL A 65 23.81 8.14 -11.95
CA VAL A 65 22.95 9.05 -12.74
C VAL A 65 21.69 9.45 -11.98
N LEU A 66 21.08 8.53 -11.21
CA LEU A 66 19.93 8.84 -10.36
C LEU A 66 20.34 9.66 -9.11
N GLU A 67 21.50 9.39 -8.52
CA GLU A 67 22.05 10.15 -7.39
C GLU A 67 22.37 11.60 -7.78
N ALA A 68 22.97 11.84 -8.96
CA ALA A 68 23.35 13.17 -9.42
C ALA A 68 22.16 14.14 -9.61
N HIS A 69 20.95 13.61 -9.86
CA HIS A 69 19.73 14.42 -10.05
C HIS A 69 18.88 14.56 -8.77
N ALA A 70 19.12 13.74 -7.73
CA ALA A 70 18.32 13.75 -6.51
C ALA A 70 18.63 14.92 -5.54
N ALA A 71 19.70 15.67 -5.79
CA ALA A 71 20.27 16.65 -4.87
C ALA A 71 19.58 18.03 -4.82
N ALA A 72 18.39 18.21 -5.40
CA ALA A 72 17.73 19.52 -5.54
C ALA A 72 16.29 19.57 -4.95
N ARG A 73 16.06 20.55 -4.06
CA ARG A 73 14.75 21.03 -3.55
C ARG A 73 14.91 22.52 -3.12
N PRO A 74 13.84 23.35 -3.06
CA PRO A 74 12.40 23.05 -3.22
C PRO A 74 11.77 23.62 -4.51
N ALA A 75 10.43 23.53 -4.62
CA ALA A 75 9.62 23.78 -5.83
C ALA A 75 9.49 25.26 -6.25
N PRO A 76 9.08 25.51 -7.52
CA PRO A 76 7.71 25.99 -7.74
C PRO A 76 6.99 25.35 -8.94
N VAL A 77 5.90 26.00 -9.37
CA VAL A 77 4.83 25.64 -10.34
C VAL A 77 5.26 25.13 -11.74
N ALA A 78 6.55 25.12 -12.08
CA ALA A 78 7.06 24.42 -13.27
C ALA A 78 8.32 23.62 -12.91
N GLY A 79 8.40 22.37 -13.36
CA GLY A 79 9.50 21.46 -13.05
C GLY A 79 9.67 20.36 -14.09
N SER A 80 10.70 19.53 -13.91
CA SER A 80 10.99 18.40 -14.81
C SER A 80 11.36 17.16 -14.01
N VAL A 81 10.82 16.01 -14.42
CA VAL A 81 11.18 14.70 -13.88
C VAL A 81 11.80 13.82 -14.98
N PRO A 82 12.96 13.18 -14.73
CA PRO A 82 13.49 12.21 -15.66
C PRO A 82 12.66 10.92 -15.61
N LEU A 83 12.37 10.38 -16.78
CA LEU A 83 11.69 9.11 -17.00
C LEU A 83 12.71 8.15 -17.60
N LEU A 84 13.13 7.16 -16.81
CA LEU A 84 14.07 6.13 -17.25
C LEU A 84 13.30 5.04 -17.99
N LEU A 85 13.53 4.96 -19.30
CA LEU A 85 13.06 3.86 -20.14
C LEU A 85 14.08 2.72 -20.07
N VAL A 86 13.59 1.51 -19.83
CA VAL A 86 14.36 0.27 -19.84
C VAL A 86 13.67 -0.71 -20.77
N ALA A 87 14.31 -1.02 -21.89
CA ALA A 87 13.86 -2.09 -22.77
C ALA A 87 14.20 -3.45 -22.13
N ASP A 88 13.27 -4.39 -22.21
CA ASP A 88 13.52 -5.76 -21.76
C ASP A 88 14.66 -6.38 -22.59
N ALA A 89 15.47 -7.22 -21.96
CA ALA A 89 16.55 -7.92 -22.66
C ALA A 89 15.98 -8.92 -23.67
N ALA A 90 16.67 -9.10 -24.80
CA ALA A 90 16.27 -10.12 -25.77
C ALA A 90 16.21 -11.50 -25.10
N THR A 91 15.05 -12.14 -25.12
CA THR A 91 14.92 -13.53 -24.69
C THR A 91 15.84 -14.37 -25.58
N SER A 92 16.75 -15.13 -24.96
CA SER A 92 17.77 -15.92 -25.66
C SER A 92 17.15 -17.16 -26.34
N ALA A 93 16.38 -16.94 -27.39
CA ALA A 93 16.07 -17.96 -28.37
C ALA A 93 17.38 -18.33 -29.11
N PRO A 94 17.66 -19.62 -29.34
CA PRO A 94 18.89 -20.05 -30.01
C PRO A 94 18.80 -19.82 -31.52
N SER A 95 18.89 -18.56 -31.97
CA SER A 95 19.00 -18.24 -33.40
C SER A 95 20.40 -18.60 -33.91
N LYS A 96 20.51 -19.73 -34.60
CA LYS A 96 21.68 -20.02 -35.46
C LYS A 96 21.65 -19.10 -36.69
N GLY A 97 22.12 -17.87 -36.52
CA GLY A 97 22.29 -16.87 -37.56
C GLY A 97 23.47 -15.95 -37.22
N PRO A 98 24.07 -15.26 -38.20
CA PRO A 98 25.14 -14.31 -37.95
C PRO A 98 24.65 -13.17 -37.05
N ALA A 99 25.53 -12.66 -36.20
CA ALA A 99 25.22 -11.65 -35.18
C ALA A 99 25.00 -10.25 -35.80
N GLY A 100 23.88 -10.07 -36.51
CA GLY A 100 23.33 -8.76 -36.83
C GLY A 100 22.64 -8.17 -35.59
N ALA A 101 22.84 -6.88 -35.34
CA ALA A 101 22.11 -6.18 -34.28
C ALA A 101 20.60 -6.23 -34.57
N THR A 102 19.81 -6.75 -33.62
CA THR A 102 18.35 -6.71 -33.72
C THR A 102 17.90 -5.25 -33.79
N PRO A 103 17.09 -4.84 -34.78
CA PRO A 103 16.67 -3.45 -34.90
C PRO A 103 15.88 -3.01 -33.67
N PRO A 104 15.95 -1.72 -33.27
CA PRO A 104 15.21 -1.20 -32.15
C PRO A 104 13.70 -1.35 -32.39
N LEU A 105 13.00 -1.90 -31.40
CA LEU A 105 11.58 -2.18 -31.50
C LEU A 105 10.80 -0.94 -31.05
N GLU A 106 10.06 -0.33 -31.97
CA GLU A 106 9.15 0.76 -31.62
C GLU A 106 7.95 0.19 -30.84
N ALA A 107 7.78 0.65 -29.61
CA ALA A 107 6.69 0.24 -28.74
C ALA A 107 5.95 1.45 -28.16
N VAL A 108 4.68 1.22 -27.83
CA VAL A 108 3.92 2.11 -26.96
C VAL A 108 4.45 1.95 -25.54
N VAL A 109 5.00 3.03 -25.00
CA VAL A 109 5.45 3.14 -23.62
C VAL A 109 4.37 3.85 -22.82
N SER A 110 4.03 3.33 -21.65
CA SER A 110 3.10 4.00 -20.74
C SER A 110 3.56 3.91 -19.28
N SER A 111 3.24 4.93 -18.48
CA SER A 111 3.53 4.96 -17.05
C SER A 111 2.51 5.82 -16.31
N GLY A 112 2.14 5.43 -15.08
CA GLY A 112 1.43 6.31 -14.16
C GLY A 112 2.44 7.21 -13.46
N VAL A 113 2.45 8.50 -13.81
CA VAL A 113 3.33 9.50 -13.22
C VAL A 113 2.62 10.19 -12.06
N PRO A 114 3.06 9.96 -10.82
CA PRO A 114 2.43 10.55 -9.65
C PRO A 114 2.89 11.99 -9.41
N PHE A 115 2.03 12.79 -8.78
CA PHE A 115 2.30 14.19 -8.43
C PHE A 115 1.85 14.47 -6.99
N ALA A 116 2.65 15.26 -6.27
CA ALA A 116 2.30 15.74 -4.93
C ALA A 116 1.05 16.64 -4.98
N PRO A 117 0.31 16.79 -3.86
CA PRO A 117 -0.78 17.76 -3.76
C PRO A 117 -0.35 19.15 -4.26
N GLY A 118 -1.18 19.76 -5.10
CA GLY A 118 -0.94 21.06 -5.74
C GLY A 118 0.03 21.07 -6.93
N ALA A 119 0.82 20.02 -7.17
CA ALA A 119 1.93 20.06 -8.14
C ALA A 119 1.51 20.01 -9.62
N LEU A 120 0.34 19.45 -9.92
CA LEU A 120 -0.25 19.43 -11.27
C LEU A 120 -1.77 19.58 -11.17
N ARG A 121 -2.36 20.49 -11.95
CA ARG A 121 -3.84 20.65 -12.03
C ARG A 121 -4.42 20.30 -13.41
N ASP A 122 -3.59 20.23 -14.45
CA ASP A 122 -4.02 20.02 -15.82
C ASP A 122 -2.94 19.26 -16.61
N VAL A 123 -3.29 18.10 -17.17
CA VAL A 123 -2.39 17.28 -17.99
C VAL A 123 -1.91 17.99 -19.26
N ARG A 124 -2.62 19.04 -19.73
CA ARG A 124 -2.19 19.86 -20.87
C ARG A 124 -0.93 20.69 -20.58
N LEU A 125 -0.47 20.73 -19.33
CA LEU A 125 0.80 21.33 -18.91
C LEU A 125 1.98 20.34 -18.93
N LEU A 126 1.77 19.09 -19.36
CA LEU A 126 2.83 18.08 -19.50
C LEU A 126 3.49 18.14 -20.89
N ARG A 127 4.81 18.11 -20.96
CA ARG A 127 5.58 17.96 -22.21
C ARG A 127 6.65 16.90 -22.02
N LEU A 128 6.84 16.04 -23.03
CA LEU A 128 7.87 15.01 -23.01
C LEU A 128 8.98 15.37 -23.99
N ARG A 129 10.23 15.16 -23.57
CA ARG A 129 11.42 15.23 -24.42
C ARG A 129 12.19 13.93 -24.41
N ASP A 130 12.83 13.60 -25.52
CA ASP A 130 13.81 12.52 -25.59
C ASP A 130 15.17 12.92 -24.98
N GLY A 131 16.12 11.99 -24.97
CA GLY A 131 17.48 12.25 -24.49
C GLY A 131 18.30 13.23 -25.34
N ARG A 132 17.75 13.73 -26.46
CA ARG A 132 18.34 14.79 -27.31
C ARG A 132 17.63 16.14 -27.10
N GLY A 133 16.62 16.21 -26.24
CA GLY A 133 15.80 17.39 -25.98
C GLY A 133 14.69 17.65 -27.01
N ALA A 134 14.52 16.76 -28.00
CA ALA A 134 13.48 16.87 -29.02
C ALA A 134 12.11 16.57 -28.39
N LEU A 135 11.06 17.30 -28.82
CA LEU A 135 9.70 17.10 -28.32
C LEU A 135 9.12 15.77 -28.82
N VAL A 136 8.62 14.97 -27.90
CA VAL A 136 8.00 13.67 -28.18
C VAL A 136 6.47 13.82 -28.09
N PRO A 137 5.70 13.34 -29.08
CA PRO A 137 4.24 13.31 -29.00
C PRO A 137 3.77 12.52 -27.78
N LEU A 138 3.13 13.24 -26.84
CA LEU A 138 2.66 12.72 -25.57
C LEU A 138 1.13 12.74 -25.53
N ARG A 139 0.51 11.61 -25.19
CA ARG A 139 -0.87 11.56 -24.69
C ARG A 139 -0.84 11.46 -23.18
N ALA A 140 -1.70 12.22 -22.50
CA ALA A 140 -1.83 12.15 -21.06
C ALA A 140 -3.30 12.25 -20.62
N LYS A 141 -3.65 11.55 -19.54
CA LYS A 141 -4.95 11.65 -18.86
C LYS A 141 -4.80 11.54 -17.34
N PRO A 142 -5.60 12.25 -16.54
CA PRO A 142 -5.67 12.00 -15.10
C PRO A 142 -6.09 10.54 -14.83
N LEU A 143 -5.47 9.92 -13.83
CA LEU A 143 -5.88 8.63 -13.27
C LEU A 143 -6.70 8.83 -12.00
N ALA A 144 -6.24 9.73 -11.13
CA ALA A 144 -6.92 10.15 -9.91
C ALA A 144 -6.56 11.59 -9.55
N VAL A 145 -7.34 12.19 -8.64
CA VAL A 145 -7.09 13.50 -8.04
C VAL A 145 -6.91 13.37 -6.53
N TRP A 146 -6.24 14.35 -5.92
CA TRP A 146 -6.21 14.53 -4.48
C TRP A 146 -7.55 15.13 -4.02
N PRO A 147 -8.37 14.43 -3.19
CA PRO A 147 -9.72 14.91 -2.88
C PRO A 147 -9.77 16.25 -2.11
N LEU A 148 -8.68 16.63 -1.45
CA LEU A 148 -8.59 17.86 -0.65
C LEU A 148 -8.43 19.15 -1.46
N ASP A 149 -7.75 19.10 -2.60
CA ASP A 149 -7.41 20.30 -3.39
C ASP A 149 -7.74 20.21 -4.88
N GLY A 150 -8.23 19.05 -5.33
CA GLY A 150 -8.58 18.76 -6.73
C GLY A 150 -7.39 18.68 -7.69
N SER A 151 -6.15 18.69 -7.20
CA SER A 151 -4.96 18.50 -8.04
C SER A 151 -4.84 17.04 -8.50
N ILE A 152 -4.14 16.81 -9.61
CA ILE A 152 -3.94 15.47 -10.16
C ILE A 152 -2.97 14.71 -9.25
N ARG A 153 -3.40 13.53 -8.77
CA ARG A 153 -2.59 12.63 -7.93
C ARG A 153 -1.68 11.72 -8.76
N SER A 154 -2.17 11.27 -9.91
CA SER A 154 -1.37 10.61 -10.93
C SER A 154 -1.95 10.86 -12.32
N ALA A 155 -1.07 11.02 -13.30
CA ALA A 155 -1.42 11.09 -14.72
C ALA A 155 -0.81 9.91 -15.46
N LEU A 156 -1.61 9.21 -16.25
CA LEU A 156 -1.08 8.29 -17.24
C LEU A 156 -0.40 9.12 -18.32
N VAL A 157 0.86 8.79 -18.63
CA VAL A 157 1.56 9.22 -19.84
C VAL A 157 1.63 8.04 -20.81
N ALA A 158 1.41 8.29 -22.10
CA ALA A 158 1.56 7.30 -23.16
C ALA A 158 2.19 7.95 -24.42
N PHE A 159 3.20 7.30 -24.98
CA PHE A 159 3.97 7.78 -26.13
C PHE A 159 4.68 6.61 -26.84
N ARG A 160 5.26 6.86 -28.02
CA ARG A 160 6.05 5.86 -28.75
C ARG A 160 7.55 6.08 -28.48
N ALA A 161 8.29 4.99 -28.28
CA ALA A 161 9.75 5.00 -28.22
C ALA A 161 10.32 3.75 -28.89
N ALA A 162 11.47 3.88 -29.53
CA ALA A 162 12.20 2.78 -30.15
C ALA A 162 13.54 2.59 -29.44
N LEU A 163 13.68 1.46 -28.74
CA LEU A 163 14.89 1.06 -28.03
C LEU A 163 15.29 -0.35 -28.50
N ALA A 164 16.60 -0.62 -28.57
CA ALA A 164 17.13 -1.97 -28.77
C ALA A 164 16.94 -2.83 -27.50
N PRO A 165 16.90 -4.17 -27.61
CA PRO A 165 16.71 -5.03 -26.44
C PRO A 165 17.80 -4.82 -25.37
N GLY A 166 17.39 -4.53 -24.13
CA GLY A 166 18.29 -4.18 -23.02
C GLY A 166 18.85 -2.75 -23.03
N GLU A 167 18.51 -1.92 -24.03
CA GLU A 167 18.86 -0.49 -24.06
C GLU A 167 18.16 0.27 -22.93
N ARG A 168 18.78 1.38 -22.50
CA ARG A 168 18.23 2.33 -21.54
C ARG A 168 18.29 3.74 -22.12
N ALA A 169 17.22 4.50 -21.97
CA ALA A 169 17.16 5.90 -22.39
C ALA A 169 16.53 6.76 -21.29
N ILE A 170 16.94 8.02 -21.18
CA ILE A 170 16.33 8.98 -20.27
C ILE A 170 15.54 9.98 -21.10
N TYR A 171 14.25 10.10 -20.79
CA TYR A 171 13.36 11.10 -21.32
C TYR A 171 13.07 12.11 -20.21
N THR A 172 12.69 13.34 -20.55
CA THR A 172 12.37 14.38 -19.57
C THR A 172 10.91 14.76 -19.68
N LEU A 173 10.14 14.55 -18.62
CA LEU A 173 8.76 15.02 -18.51
C LEU A 173 8.74 16.38 -17.79
N GLU A 174 8.53 17.44 -18.55
CA GLU A 174 8.26 18.78 -18.04
C GLU A 174 6.79 18.85 -17.57
N HIS A 175 6.53 19.50 -16.43
CA HIS A 175 5.19 19.81 -15.93
C HIS A 175 5.08 21.30 -15.59
N GLY A 176 3.89 21.87 -15.74
CA GLY A 176 3.61 23.25 -15.35
C GLY A 176 4.07 24.34 -16.33
N ALA A 177 4.69 23.94 -17.45
CA ALA A 177 5.01 24.87 -18.52
C ALA A 177 3.72 25.34 -19.22
N PRO A 178 3.47 26.66 -19.35
CA PRO A 178 2.31 27.15 -20.10
C PRO A 178 2.43 26.74 -21.57
N PRO A 179 1.30 26.47 -22.27
CA PRO A 179 1.34 26.14 -23.68
C PRO A 179 1.92 27.34 -24.47
N ARG A 180 3.14 27.17 -25.00
CA ARG A 180 3.72 28.12 -25.94
C ARG A 180 2.77 28.23 -27.12
N PRO A 181 2.31 29.44 -27.52
CA PRO A 181 1.40 29.58 -28.64
C PRO A 181 2.03 28.95 -29.87
N ALA A 182 1.22 28.20 -30.62
CA ALA A 182 1.65 27.71 -31.94
C ALA A 182 2.12 28.91 -32.76
N LYS A 183 3.25 28.77 -33.46
CA LYS A 183 3.65 29.78 -34.44
C LYS A 183 2.55 29.83 -35.51
N SER A 184 1.70 30.84 -35.44
CA SER A 184 0.82 31.21 -36.55
C SER A 184 1.70 31.38 -37.78
N ALA A 185 1.32 30.72 -38.89
CA ALA A 185 1.92 31.00 -40.19
C ALA A 185 1.86 32.52 -40.47
N PRO A 186 2.84 33.10 -41.19
CA PRO A 186 2.81 34.51 -41.52
C PRO A 186 1.49 34.83 -42.24
N PRO A 187 0.81 35.94 -41.90
CA PRO A 187 -0.43 36.30 -42.56
C PRO A 187 -0.16 36.58 -44.04
N GLY A 188 -0.88 35.89 -44.92
CA GLY A 188 -0.91 36.23 -46.34
C GLY A 188 -1.49 37.63 -46.54
N GLU A 189 -1.03 38.31 -47.60
CA GLU A 189 -1.50 39.66 -47.93
C GLU A 189 -3.03 39.73 -48.06
N PRO A 190 -3.68 40.77 -47.49
CA PRO A 190 -5.11 40.96 -47.68
C PRO A 190 -5.39 41.49 -49.10
N PRO A 191 -6.39 40.95 -49.81
CA PRO A 191 -6.80 41.52 -51.09
C PRO A 191 -7.42 42.91 -50.89
N ALA A 192 -7.04 43.86 -51.75
CA ALA A 192 -7.52 45.23 -51.68
C ALA A 192 -8.98 45.35 -52.12
N GLY A 193 -9.82 46.01 -51.30
CA GLY A 193 -11.18 46.39 -51.69
C GLY A 193 -12.19 46.39 -50.56
N ALA A 194 -12.26 47.48 -49.78
CA ALA A 194 -13.34 47.74 -48.83
C ALA A 194 -13.83 49.20 -48.96
N PRO A 195 -15.13 49.44 -49.28
CA PRO A 195 -15.76 50.75 -49.14
C PRO A 195 -16.25 51.01 -47.69
N PRO A 196 -16.48 52.27 -47.29
CA PRO A 196 -16.59 52.66 -45.88
C PRO A 196 -17.97 52.42 -45.25
N ALA A 197 -17.98 52.40 -43.91
CA ALA A 197 -19.15 52.09 -43.08
C ALA A 197 -20.10 53.28 -42.84
N GLY A 198 -21.38 52.99 -42.59
CA GLY A 198 -22.32 53.97 -42.05
C GLY A 198 -23.80 53.51 -41.97
N ALA A 199 -24.22 52.95 -40.82
CA ALA A 199 -25.60 52.97 -40.31
C ALA A 199 -25.68 52.42 -38.86
N PRO A 200 -26.59 52.91 -37.99
CA PRO A 200 -26.76 52.43 -36.61
C PRO A 200 -27.66 51.18 -36.49
N PRO A 201 -27.63 50.44 -35.35
CA PRO A 201 -28.25 49.12 -35.24
C PRO A 201 -29.73 49.15 -34.80
N PRO A 202 -30.61 48.30 -35.37
CA PRO A 202 -31.92 48.00 -34.80
C PRO A 202 -31.87 46.84 -33.80
N ARG A 203 -32.77 46.87 -32.81
CA ARG A 203 -32.86 45.85 -31.74
C ARG A 203 -33.51 44.53 -32.20
N ALA A 204 -33.13 43.48 -31.49
CA ALA A 204 -33.51 42.07 -31.66
C ALA A 204 -35.00 41.76 -31.89
N LYS A 205 -35.23 40.66 -32.63
CA LYS A 205 -36.33 39.70 -32.37
C LYS A 205 -35.77 38.28 -32.37
N ALA A 206 -36.32 37.43 -31.51
CA ALA A 206 -35.91 36.03 -31.37
C ALA A 206 -36.68 35.13 -32.35
N SER A 207 -35.98 34.15 -32.93
CA SER A 207 -36.57 33.01 -33.63
C SER A 207 -35.58 31.84 -33.68
N SER A 208 -35.97 30.72 -33.08
CA SER A 208 -35.38 29.39 -33.25
C SER A 208 -36.43 28.47 -33.90
N PRO A 209 -36.11 27.24 -34.35
CA PRO A 209 -34.80 26.66 -34.70
C PRO A 209 -34.77 26.06 -36.12
N GLY A 210 -33.59 26.00 -36.78
CA GLY A 210 -33.45 25.11 -37.96
C GLY A 210 -32.32 25.41 -38.95
N GLN A 211 -31.42 24.42 -39.09
CA GLN A 211 -30.59 24.06 -40.25
C GLN A 211 -29.48 25.01 -40.79
N ARG A 212 -28.25 24.47 -40.67
CA ARG A 212 -27.13 24.46 -41.65
C ARG A 212 -26.43 25.77 -42.05
N ALA A 213 -25.16 25.87 -41.65
CA ALA A 213 -24.05 26.27 -42.53
C ALA A 213 -22.74 25.67 -41.98
N ASP A 214 -21.91 25.10 -42.86
CA ASP A 214 -20.69 24.41 -42.46
C ASP A 214 -19.57 25.38 -42.05
N ALA A 215 -18.93 25.11 -40.91
CA ALA A 215 -17.66 25.72 -40.55
C ALA A 215 -16.51 24.87 -41.12
N PRO A 216 -15.37 25.46 -41.54
CA PRO A 216 -14.28 24.69 -42.14
C PRO A 216 -13.79 23.60 -41.18
N GLY A 217 -13.74 22.36 -41.69
CA GLY A 217 -13.33 21.22 -40.90
C GLY A 217 -11.91 21.38 -40.37
N ILE A 218 -11.78 21.62 -39.07
CA ILE A 218 -10.71 20.97 -38.32
C ILE A 218 -11.06 19.49 -38.43
N GLU A 219 -10.33 18.75 -39.28
CA GLU A 219 -10.48 17.30 -39.35
C GLU A 219 -10.42 16.75 -37.93
N GLY A 220 -11.52 16.11 -37.53
CA GLY A 220 -11.62 15.55 -36.20
C GLY A 220 -10.47 14.58 -36.03
N ALA A 221 -9.60 14.86 -35.06
CA ALA A 221 -8.67 13.86 -34.56
C ALA A 221 -9.53 12.73 -33.98
N ALA A 222 -9.87 11.77 -34.85
CA ALA A 222 -10.48 10.52 -34.46
C ALA A 222 -9.65 9.95 -33.31
N LEU A 223 -10.33 9.37 -32.32
CA LEU A 223 -9.67 8.73 -31.21
C LEU A 223 -8.87 7.54 -31.78
N ASP A 224 -7.59 7.75 -32.04
CA ASP A 224 -6.67 6.65 -32.27
C ASP A 224 -6.57 5.86 -30.96
N GLU A 225 -7.21 4.69 -30.94
CA GLU A 225 -7.17 3.76 -29.82
C GLU A 225 -5.76 3.13 -29.65
N SER A 226 -4.78 3.41 -30.53
CA SER A 226 -3.44 2.80 -30.48
C SER A 226 -2.56 3.18 -29.27
N LEU A 227 -2.99 4.11 -28.40
CA LEU A 227 -2.25 4.52 -27.19
C LEU A 227 -3.01 4.23 -25.88
N LEU A 228 -3.55 3.01 -25.77
CA LEU A 228 -4.01 2.43 -24.51
C LEU A 228 -2.85 2.27 -23.49
N PRO A 229 -3.15 2.12 -22.18
CA PRO A 229 -2.15 1.71 -21.20
C PRO A 229 -1.49 0.40 -21.64
N ASN A 230 -0.15 0.38 -21.67
CA ASN A 230 0.67 -0.77 -22.00
C ASN A 230 1.73 -1.03 -20.90
N PRO A 231 1.33 -1.21 -19.63
CA PRO A 231 2.27 -1.36 -18.51
C PRO A 231 3.10 -2.65 -18.57
N ASP A 232 2.62 -3.64 -19.31
CA ASP A 232 3.26 -4.93 -19.52
C ASP A 232 4.01 -5.00 -20.87
N GLY A 233 4.06 -3.90 -21.64
CA GLY A 233 4.78 -3.79 -22.91
C GLY A 233 6.32 -3.82 -22.75
N PRO A 234 7.10 -4.04 -23.82
CA PRO A 234 8.52 -4.42 -23.76
C PRO A 234 9.49 -3.32 -23.30
N ILE A 235 9.00 -2.12 -23.00
CA ILE A 235 9.78 -1.01 -22.47
C ILE A 235 9.07 -0.48 -21.21
N ALA A 236 9.70 -0.65 -20.06
CA ALA A 236 9.21 -0.08 -18.80
C ALA A 236 9.70 1.36 -18.65
N ALA A 237 8.81 2.27 -18.21
CA ALA A 237 9.15 3.66 -17.92
C ALA A 237 8.96 3.95 -16.42
N VAL A 238 10.09 4.15 -15.73
CA VAL A 238 10.16 4.31 -14.27
C VAL A 238 10.76 5.66 -13.88
N LEU A 239 10.38 6.15 -12.69
CA LEU A 239 10.81 7.45 -12.17
C LEU A 239 11.82 7.27 -11.01
N PRO A 240 12.61 8.31 -10.66
CA PRO A 240 13.50 8.24 -9.49
C PRO A 240 12.73 7.96 -8.19
N PRO A 241 13.30 7.19 -7.24
CA PRO A 241 12.72 6.97 -5.93
C PRO A 241 12.35 8.24 -5.16
N SER A 242 13.16 9.29 -5.31
CA SER A 242 12.92 10.60 -4.71
C SER A 242 11.65 11.26 -5.23
N TRP A 243 11.28 11.03 -6.50
CA TRP A 243 10.02 11.52 -7.06
C TRP A 243 8.82 10.75 -6.50
N TYR A 244 8.90 9.42 -6.46
CA TYR A 244 7.87 8.58 -5.85
C TYR A 244 7.62 8.98 -4.39
N ALA A 245 8.67 9.10 -3.58
CA ALA A 245 8.59 9.55 -2.19
C ALA A 245 8.03 10.98 -2.07
N ALA A 246 8.46 11.92 -2.92
CA ALA A 246 7.97 13.30 -2.91
C ALA A 246 6.48 13.42 -3.28
N SER A 247 5.99 12.55 -4.17
CA SER A 247 4.61 12.57 -4.63
C SER A 247 3.59 12.14 -3.57
N GLN A 248 4.02 11.40 -2.55
CA GLN A 248 3.17 10.77 -1.52
C GLN A 248 2.05 9.85 -2.07
N VAL A 249 2.12 9.45 -3.35
CA VAL A 249 1.03 8.75 -4.05
C VAL A 249 0.57 7.47 -3.36
N CYS A 250 1.48 6.74 -2.72
CA CYS A 250 1.22 5.50 -1.97
C CYS A 250 1.59 5.67 -0.49
N GLY A 251 1.39 6.88 0.06
CA GLY A 251 1.79 7.27 1.40
C GLY A 251 3.21 7.84 1.49
N PRO A 252 3.65 8.24 2.70
CA PRO A 252 5.00 8.74 2.93
C PRO A 252 6.02 7.60 2.78
N GLN A 253 7.14 7.89 2.13
CA GLN A 253 8.25 6.94 1.92
C GLN A 253 9.59 7.67 2.00
N LEU A 254 10.66 6.90 2.19
CA LEU A 254 12.05 7.33 2.03
C LEU A 254 12.69 6.46 0.93
N PRO A 255 13.45 6.99 -0.03
CA PRO A 255 14.24 6.15 -0.93
C PRO A 255 15.16 5.19 -0.16
N ALA A 256 15.27 3.95 -0.63
CA ALA A 256 16.13 2.93 -0.01
C ALA A 256 17.60 3.38 0.09
N ILE A 257 18.05 4.19 -0.87
CA ILE A 257 19.40 4.74 -0.93
C ILE A 257 19.66 5.85 0.10
N ASP A 258 18.60 6.48 0.61
CA ASP A 258 18.64 7.53 1.62
C ASP A 258 18.44 7.00 3.05
N ASP A 259 18.12 5.70 3.21
CA ASP A 259 18.08 5.06 4.54
C ASP A 259 19.49 4.81 5.10
N ARG A 260 20.00 5.85 5.74
CA ARG A 260 21.28 5.83 6.46
C ARG A 260 21.12 5.38 7.92
N ARG A 261 19.89 5.26 8.43
CA ARG A 261 19.63 4.94 9.85
C ARG A 261 19.44 3.44 10.07
N PHE A 262 18.83 2.74 9.11
CA PHE A 262 18.51 1.32 9.19
C PHE A 262 18.96 0.52 7.94
N PRO A 263 20.19 0.68 7.41
CA PRO A 263 20.65 -0.02 6.19
C PRO A 263 20.65 -1.57 6.32
N GLY A 264 20.55 -2.09 7.56
CA GLY A 264 20.27 -3.50 7.83
C GLY A 264 18.92 -3.98 7.28
N PHE A 265 17.89 -3.11 7.28
CA PHE A 265 16.56 -3.40 6.72
C PHE A 265 16.65 -3.64 5.22
N GLU A 266 17.12 -2.64 4.46
CA GLU A 266 17.21 -2.69 3.00
C GLU A 266 18.00 -3.92 2.52
N SER A 267 19.15 -4.18 3.15
CA SER A 267 19.96 -5.34 2.78
C SER A 267 19.34 -6.67 3.23
N GLY A 268 18.62 -6.71 4.35
CA GLY A 268 18.04 -7.91 4.94
C GLY A 268 16.72 -8.34 4.29
N ILE A 269 15.82 -7.40 3.98
CA ILE A 269 14.53 -7.67 3.35
C ILE A 269 14.71 -8.22 1.92
N GLU A 270 15.75 -7.76 1.22
CA GLU A 270 16.16 -8.27 -0.10
C GLU A 270 16.83 -9.65 0.00
N ARG A 271 17.73 -9.88 0.97
CA ARG A 271 18.30 -11.22 1.22
C ARG A 271 17.21 -12.24 1.55
N ALA A 272 16.24 -11.87 2.38
CA ALA A 272 15.16 -12.74 2.78
C ALA A 272 14.23 -13.10 1.62
N LEU A 273 13.90 -12.14 0.74
CA LEU A 273 13.11 -12.42 -0.47
C LEU A 273 13.83 -13.41 -1.40
N ALA A 274 15.13 -13.19 -1.63
CA ALA A 274 15.93 -14.01 -2.53
C ALA A 274 16.23 -15.43 -1.96
N GLY A 275 16.26 -15.57 -0.63
CA GLY A 275 16.50 -16.84 0.06
C GLY A 275 15.23 -17.59 0.49
N MET A 276 14.03 -17.06 0.20
CA MET A 276 12.76 -17.63 0.67
C MET A 276 12.54 -19.05 0.11
N THR A 277 12.21 -20.01 0.97
CA THR A 277 11.96 -21.41 0.60
C THR A 277 10.74 -21.95 1.35
N PRO A 278 9.65 -22.37 0.68
CA PRO A 278 9.37 -22.20 -0.76
C PRO A 278 9.51 -20.75 -1.23
N ALA A 279 9.86 -20.56 -2.51
CA ALA A 279 9.95 -19.22 -3.09
C ALA A 279 8.58 -18.52 -3.04
N TYR A 280 8.57 -17.18 -2.99
CA TYR A 280 7.35 -16.38 -2.88
C TYR A 280 6.29 -16.80 -3.90
N ASP A 281 6.70 -17.03 -5.15
CA ASP A 281 5.79 -17.31 -6.27
C ASP A 281 5.30 -18.77 -6.31
N ALA A 282 5.85 -19.65 -5.45
CA ALA A 282 5.40 -21.03 -5.29
C ALA A 282 4.15 -21.17 -4.42
N TYR A 283 3.72 -20.10 -3.76
CA TYR A 283 2.47 -20.08 -2.99
C TYR A 283 1.29 -19.82 -3.94
N GLY A 284 0.24 -20.65 -3.80
CA GLY A 284 -1.04 -20.47 -4.48
C GLY A 284 -2.07 -19.72 -3.63
N VAL A 285 -3.31 -19.71 -4.10
CA VAL A 285 -4.48 -19.29 -3.32
C VAL A 285 -4.61 -20.19 -2.09
N SER A 286 -4.85 -19.60 -0.93
CA SER A 286 -5.11 -20.36 0.29
C SER A 286 -6.11 -19.67 1.20
N CYS A 287 -7.14 -20.43 1.61
CA CYS A 287 -8.11 -20.03 2.62
C CYS A 287 -7.72 -20.45 4.05
N ALA A 288 -6.63 -21.21 4.23
CA ALA A 288 -6.13 -21.63 5.54
C ALA A 288 -4.62 -21.93 5.52
N GLY A 289 -3.87 -21.41 6.50
CA GLY A 289 -2.44 -21.70 6.67
C GLY A 289 -1.51 -20.64 6.05
N ALA A 290 -0.57 -21.06 5.19
CA ALA A 290 0.39 -20.14 4.60
C ALA A 290 -0.22 -19.41 3.38
N HIS A 291 -0.14 -18.08 3.38
CA HIS A 291 -0.78 -17.21 2.39
C HIS A 291 0.26 -16.40 1.61
N ARG A 292 0.04 -16.25 0.31
CA ARG A 292 0.88 -15.48 -0.61
C ARG A 292 0.75 -13.96 -0.40
N THR A 293 -0.47 -13.47 -0.39
CA THR A 293 -0.81 -12.03 -0.49
C THR A 293 -1.19 -11.39 0.85
N TYR A 294 -1.24 -12.18 1.93
CA TYR A 294 -1.63 -11.70 3.26
C TYR A 294 -0.72 -10.56 3.73
N TYR A 295 -1.30 -9.56 4.42
CA TYR A 295 -0.72 -8.23 4.64
C TYR A 295 -0.54 -7.37 3.37
N ASP A 296 -1.38 -7.55 2.36
CA ASP A 296 -1.31 -6.83 1.07
C ASP A 296 0.07 -6.95 0.39
N GLY A 297 0.39 -8.18 -0.03
CA GLY A 297 1.59 -8.51 -0.82
C GLY A 297 1.77 -7.62 -2.06
N PRO A 298 0.72 -7.34 -2.87
CA PRO A 298 0.81 -6.36 -3.93
C PRO A 298 1.27 -4.98 -3.44
N HIS A 299 0.66 -4.39 -2.39
CA HIS A 299 1.11 -3.13 -1.78
C HIS A 299 2.57 -3.22 -1.31
N ALA A 300 2.93 -4.28 -0.58
CA ALA A 300 4.29 -4.47 -0.07
C ALA A 300 5.35 -4.46 -1.19
N LEU A 301 5.06 -5.08 -2.33
CA LEU A 301 5.95 -5.10 -3.49
C LEU A 301 5.97 -3.75 -4.24
N TYR A 302 4.85 -3.02 -4.30
CA TYR A 302 4.85 -1.64 -4.79
C TYR A 302 5.66 -0.72 -3.88
N GLN A 303 5.57 -0.83 -2.56
CA GLN A 303 6.44 -0.08 -1.64
C GLN A 303 7.92 -0.41 -1.87
N ARG A 304 8.28 -1.69 -2.05
CA ARG A 304 9.64 -2.10 -2.43
C ARG A 304 10.09 -1.44 -3.76
N PHE A 305 9.20 -1.38 -4.76
CA PHE A 305 9.47 -0.70 -6.02
C PHE A 305 9.66 0.82 -5.84
N LEU A 306 8.72 1.52 -5.23
CA LEU A 306 8.74 2.99 -5.08
C LEU A 306 10.01 3.49 -4.37
N ARG A 307 10.53 2.72 -3.41
CA ARG A 307 11.77 3.02 -2.69
C ARG A 307 13.05 2.82 -3.52
N ASN A 308 12.99 2.06 -4.62
CA ASN A 308 14.15 1.62 -5.40
C ASN A 308 14.15 2.09 -6.87
N GLY A 309 12.98 2.32 -7.47
CA GLY A 309 12.80 3.00 -8.75
C GLY A 309 13.24 2.22 -10.00
N ASP A 310 13.42 0.90 -9.92
CA ASP A 310 13.87 0.09 -11.05
C ASP A 310 12.77 -0.74 -11.72
N ALA A 311 12.97 -1.01 -13.01
CA ALA A 311 12.03 -1.74 -13.85
C ALA A 311 11.79 -3.19 -13.38
N ALA A 312 12.78 -3.88 -12.82
CA ALA A 312 12.59 -5.28 -12.41
C ALA A 312 11.68 -5.38 -11.17
N ARG A 313 11.81 -4.45 -10.21
CA ARG A 313 10.89 -4.34 -9.07
C ARG A 313 9.49 -3.89 -9.51
N TYR A 314 9.38 -2.96 -10.46
CA TYR A 314 8.11 -2.59 -11.07
C TYR A 314 7.37 -3.80 -11.65
N ARG A 315 8.02 -4.55 -12.55
CA ARG A 315 7.45 -5.76 -13.17
C ARG A 315 7.03 -6.80 -12.12
N ARG A 316 7.85 -7.00 -11.07
CA ARG A 316 7.52 -7.96 -10.01
C ARG A 316 6.33 -7.51 -9.16
N ALA A 317 6.19 -6.23 -8.84
CA ALA A 317 5.01 -5.70 -8.14
C ALA A 317 3.73 -5.85 -9.00
N ARG A 318 3.83 -5.44 -10.27
CA ARG A 318 2.78 -5.60 -11.29
C ARG A 318 2.31 -7.05 -11.43
N ALA A 319 3.24 -8.00 -11.54
CA ALA A 319 2.91 -9.42 -11.62
C ALA A 319 2.13 -9.93 -10.40
N GLU A 320 2.40 -9.42 -9.19
CA GLU A 320 1.61 -9.76 -8.00
C GLU A 320 0.19 -9.19 -8.06
N ALA A 321 0.06 -7.94 -8.48
CA ALA A 321 -1.24 -7.29 -8.56
C ALA A 321 -2.15 -7.92 -9.62
N VAL A 322 -1.57 -8.30 -10.77
CA VAL A 322 -2.23 -9.11 -11.80
C VAL A 322 -2.66 -10.46 -11.23
N TRP A 323 -1.75 -11.17 -10.56
CA TRP A 323 -2.04 -12.49 -10.00
C TRP A 323 -3.17 -12.44 -8.96
N TYR A 324 -3.11 -11.50 -8.01
CA TYR A 324 -4.12 -11.33 -6.96
C TYR A 324 -5.54 -11.19 -7.54
N ARG A 325 -5.76 -10.20 -8.42
CA ARG A 325 -7.12 -9.94 -8.95
C ARG A 325 -7.63 -11.04 -9.89
N GLN A 326 -6.75 -11.90 -10.40
CA GLN A 326 -7.12 -13.03 -11.27
C GLN A 326 -7.42 -14.32 -10.49
N HIS A 327 -6.81 -14.52 -9.33
CA HIS A 327 -6.86 -15.80 -8.60
C HIS A 327 -7.54 -15.70 -7.23
N GLU A 328 -7.48 -14.54 -6.58
CA GLU A 328 -7.98 -14.34 -5.21
C GLU A 328 -9.24 -13.48 -5.14
N LEU A 329 -9.69 -12.86 -6.25
CA LEU A 329 -10.97 -12.14 -6.33
C LEU A 329 -12.02 -12.88 -7.16
N ARG A 330 -13.21 -13.03 -6.59
CA ARG A 330 -14.43 -13.45 -7.29
C ARG A 330 -15.31 -12.22 -7.53
N PHE A 331 -15.53 -11.89 -8.80
CA PHE A 331 -16.43 -10.82 -9.22
C PHE A 331 -17.88 -11.33 -9.31
N SER A 332 -18.85 -10.45 -9.06
CA SER A 332 -20.25 -10.68 -9.42
C SER A 332 -20.41 -10.78 -10.95
N PRO A 333 -21.51 -11.37 -11.46
CA PRO A 333 -21.72 -11.50 -12.91
C PRO A 333 -21.75 -10.16 -13.67
N ASP A 334 -22.23 -9.10 -13.02
CA ASP A 334 -22.23 -7.72 -13.54
C ASP A 334 -20.92 -6.95 -13.26
N ARG A 335 -19.93 -7.61 -12.64
CA ARG A 335 -18.62 -7.10 -12.21
C ARG A 335 -18.65 -5.91 -11.24
N ARG A 336 -19.82 -5.54 -10.72
CA ARG A 336 -19.99 -4.38 -9.82
C ARG A 336 -19.47 -4.64 -8.41
N LEU A 337 -19.41 -5.90 -7.99
CA LEU A 337 -18.94 -6.33 -6.68
C LEU A 337 -17.79 -7.33 -6.86
N ALA A 338 -16.82 -7.30 -5.96
CA ALA A 338 -15.79 -8.32 -5.85
C ALA A 338 -15.58 -8.68 -4.38
N VAL A 339 -15.36 -9.95 -4.09
CA VAL A 339 -14.99 -10.46 -2.75
C VAL A 339 -13.85 -11.46 -2.89
N HIS A 340 -13.13 -11.72 -1.81
CA HIS A 340 -12.09 -12.76 -1.83
C HIS A 340 -12.71 -14.14 -2.11
N VAL A 341 -12.05 -14.98 -2.91
CA VAL A 341 -12.51 -16.34 -3.31
C VAL A 341 -12.75 -17.32 -2.14
N CYS A 342 -12.38 -16.94 -0.92
CA CYS A 342 -12.66 -17.73 0.29
C CYS A 342 -14.02 -17.41 0.92
N GLU A 343 -14.77 -16.45 0.36
CA GLU A 343 -16.15 -16.19 0.77
C GLU A 343 -17.11 -17.14 0.07
N LYS A 344 -18.19 -17.52 0.76
CA LYS A 344 -19.22 -18.42 0.23
C LYS A 344 -19.77 -17.96 -1.11
N ASP A 345 -19.96 -18.89 -2.04
CA ASP A 345 -20.36 -18.57 -3.41
C ASP A 345 -21.69 -17.79 -3.50
N ASP A 346 -22.61 -18.09 -2.58
CA ASP A 346 -23.95 -17.49 -2.44
C ASP A 346 -23.97 -16.18 -1.62
N TRP A 347 -22.82 -15.63 -1.23
CA TRP A 347 -22.75 -14.41 -0.42
C TRP A 347 -23.43 -13.21 -1.10
N THR A 348 -24.15 -12.44 -0.29
CA THR A 348 -24.75 -11.14 -0.69
C THR A 348 -24.43 -10.08 0.36
N PRO A 349 -24.44 -8.78 0.01
CA PRO A 349 -24.15 -7.70 0.97
C PRO A 349 -25.06 -7.64 2.20
N ALA A 350 -26.20 -8.34 2.21
CA ALA A 350 -27.07 -8.45 3.38
C ALA A 350 -26.52 -9.38 4.48
N ALA A 351 -25.59 -10.28 4.16
CA ALA A 351 -24.91 -11.15 5.12
C ALA A 351 -23.52 -10.59 5.44
N PRO A 352 -23.09 -10.48 6.71
CA PRO A 352 -21.78 -9.96 7.05
C PRO A 352 -20.67 -10.83 6.42
N LEU A 353 -19.70 -10.19 5.75
CA LEU A 353 -18.50 -10.87 5.26
C LEU A 353 -17.77 -11.58 6.41
N SER A 354 -17.25 -12.77 6.12
CA SER A 354 -16.38 -13.48 7.05
C SER A 354 -15.11 -12.66 7.32
N TRP A 355 -14.61 -12.73 8.55
CA TRP A 355 -13.45 -11.93 8.95
C TRP A 355 -12.19 -12.30 8.16
N GLU A 356 -12.07 -13.59 7.83
CA GLU A 356 -11.04 -14.10 6.95
C GLU A 356 -11.10 -13.45 5.55
N VAL A 357 -12.28 -13.21 5.00
CA VAL A 357 -12.41 -12.50 3.72
C VAL A 357 -12.11 -11.01 3.86
N LEU A 358 -12.64 -10.34 4.89
CA LEU A 358 -12.31 -8.92 5.17
C LEU A 358 -10.79 -8.68 5.21
N ARG A 359 -10.04 -9.60 5.81
CA ARG A 359 -8.57 -9.58 5.96
C ARG A 359 -7.79 -9.79 4.66
N ARG A 360 -8.46 -10.10 3.55
CA ARG A 360 -7.87 -10.39 2.22
C ARG A 360 -8.49 -9.55 1.09
N MET A 361 -9.21 -8.48 1.44
CA MET A 361 -9.67 -7.44 0.51
C MET A 361 -8.55 -6.39 0.39
N LEU A 362 -7.74 -6.47 -0.66
CA LEU A 362 -6.44 -5.79 -0.76
C LEU A 362 -6.55 -4.50 -1.59
N GLY A 363 -7.26 -3.51 -1.02
CA GLY A 363 -7.54 -2.25 -1.70
C GLY A 363 -6.31 -1.38 -1.99
N GLN A 364 -5.29 -1.37 -1.12
CA GLN A 364 -4.10 -0.53 -1.30
C GLN A 364 -3.25 -1.03 -2.48
N GLY A 365 -3.00 -2.33 -2.56
CA GLY A 365 -2.20 -2.91 -3.64
C GLY A 365 -2.81 -2.76 -5.03
N MET A 366 -4.14 -2.82 -5.15
CA MET A 366 -4.84 -2.55 -6.42
C MET A 366 -4.87 -1.05 -6.77
N LEU A 367 -4.93 -0.18 -5.76
CA LEU A 367 -4.79 1.27 -5.96
C LEU A 367 -3.40 1.63 -6.47
N ASP A 368 -2.35 1.08 -5.86
CA ASP A 368 -0.96 1.31 -6.26
C ASP A 368 -0.72 0.89 -7.72
N ASP A 369 -1.17 -0.32 -8.10
CA ASP A 369 -1.10 -0.79 -9.49
C ASP A 369 -1.78 0.24 -10.41
N TYR A 370 -3.05 0.58 -10.18
CA TYR A 370 -3.74 1.54 -11.03
C TYR A 370 -3.06 2.92 -11.11
N LEU A 371 -2.60 3.49 -9.98
CA LEU A 371 -1.98 4.81 -9.96
C LEU A 371 -0.61 4.85 -10.64
N LEU A 372 0.08 3.71 -10.76
CA LEU A 372 1.43 3.59 -11.34
C LEU A 372 1.43 2.98 -12.75
N THR A 373 0.32 2.39 -13.20
CA THR A 373 0.20 1.74 -14.52
C THR A 373 -0.93 2.29 -15.40
N GLY A 374 -1.97 2.85 -14.78
CA GLY A 374 -3.22 3.21 -15.45
C GLY A 374 -4.09 2.03 -15.88
N ASP A 375 -3.79 0.82 -15.41
CA ASP A 375 -4.42 -0.45 -15.81
C ASP A 375 -5.92 -0.53 -15.40
N PRO A 376 -6.87 -0.58 -16.35
CA PRO A 376 -8.29 -0.53 -16.02
C PRO A 376 -8.79 -1.68 -15.11
N PRO A 377 -8.36 -2.94 -15.27
CA PRO A 377 -8.72 -4.03 -14.35
C PRO A 377 -8.28 -3.82 -12.90
N ALA A 378 -7.17 -3.12 -12.65
CA ALA A 378 -6.74 -2.77 -11.30
C ALA A 378 -7.71 -1.75 -10.65
N LYS A 379 -8.13 -0.72 -11.41
CA LYS A 379 -9.19 0.19 -10.97
C LYS A 379 -10.49 -0.54 -10.69
N GLU A 380 -10.93 -1.39 -11.62
CA GLU A 380 -12.17 -2.17 -11.47
C GLU A 380 -12.17 -3.00 -10.18
N ALA A 381 -11.05 -3.68 -9.86
CA ALA A 381 -10.90 -4.42 -8.61
C ALA A 381 -11.06 -3.54 -7.36
N VAL A 382 -10.48 -2.33 -7.33
CA VAL A 382 -10.68 -1.37 -6.22
C VAL A 382 -12.15 -0.97 -6.08
N LEU A 383 -12.80 -0.58 -7.18
CA LEU A 383 -14.20 -0.12 -7.15
C LEU A 383 -15.14 -1.25 -6.71
N ALA A 384 -14.94 -2.46 -7.23
CA ALA A 384 -15.78 -3.62 -6.97
C ALA A 384 -15.63 -4.15 -5.53
N MET A 385 -14.40 -4.21 -5.00
CA MET A 385 -14.16 -4.53 -3.59
C MET A 385 -14.72 -3.46 -2.64
N GLY A 386 -14.53 -2.18 -3.00
CA GLY A 386 -15.01 -1.06 -2.22
C GLY A 386 -16.54 -0.98 -2.15
N GLU A 387 -17.23 -1.21 -3.26
CA GLU A 387 -18.70 -1.21 -3.31
C GLU A 387 -19.29 -2.42 -2.57
N ALA A 388 -18.66 -3.61 -2.66
CA ALA A 388 -19.03 -4.78 -1.86
C ALA A 388 -18.96 -4.47 -0.36
N LEU A 389 -17.86 -3.87 0.11
CA LEU A 389 -17.72 -3.45 1.52
C LEU A 389 -18.73 -2.36 1.89
N ARG A 390 -18.90 -1.32 1.06
CA ARG A 390 -19.83 -0.20 1.32
C ARG A 390 -21.26 -0.70 1.52
N LEU A 391 -21.72 -1.61 0.66
CA LEU A 391 -23.04 -2.24 0.76
C LEU A 391 -23.15 -3.20 1.95
N ASN A 392 -22.03 -3.80 2.39
CA ASN A 392 -22.00 -4.73 3.51
C ASN A 392 -21.90 -4.06 4.90
N LEU A 393 -21.49 -2.79 4.98
CA LEU A 393 -21.36 -2.05 6.24
C LEU A 393 -22.58 -2.16 7.19
N PRO A 394 -23.85 -2.11 6.73
CA PRO A 394 -25.00 -2.31 7.61
C PRO A 394 -25.04 -3.71 8.24
N ALA A 395 -24.70 -4.76 7.50
CA ALA A 395 -24.65 -6.13 8.01
C ALA A 395 -23.45 -6.34 8.96
N LEU A 396 -22.31 -5.68 8.69
CA LEU A 396 -21.12 -5.72 9.53
C LEU A 396 -21.28 -4.98 10.86
N THR A 397 -22.11 -3.93 10.92
CA THR A 397 -22.15 -2.99 12.06
C THR A 397 -23.52 -2.81 12.73
N GLY A 398 -24.59 -3.35 12.14
CA GLY A 398 -25.97 -3.24 12.61
C GLY A 398 -26.63 -4.57 12.96
N GLY A 399 -25.88 -5.67 13.02
CA GLY A 399 -26.34 -6.92 13.61
C GLY A 399 -26.48 -6.83 15.14
N LYS A 400 -26.64 -7.99 15.80
CA LYS A 400 -26.58 -8.06 17.28
C LYS A 400 -25.21 -7.63 17.85
N GLU A 401 -24.17 -7.64 17.01
CA GLU A 401 -22.76 -7.48 17.34
C GLU A 401 -22.06 -6.68 16.22
N ASP A 402 -20.96 -6.01 16.54
CA ASP A 402 -20.16 -5.23 15.58
C ASP A 402 -18.92 -6.01 15.11
N VAL A 403 -19.00 -6.58 13.91
CA VAL A 403 -17.93 -7.38 13.28
C VAL A 403 -16.62 -6.60 13.13
N LEU A 404 -16.69 -5.28 12.96
CA LEU A 404 -15.50 -4.46 12.75
C LEU A 404 -14.74 -4.19 14.06
N ARG A 405 -15.37 -4.37 15.22
CA ARG A 405 -14.77 -4.19 16.55
C ARG A 405 -14.26 -5.47 17.20
N ALA A 406 -14.45 -6.63 16.57
CA ALA A 406 -13.89 -7.89 17.04
C ALA A 406 -12.34 -7.85 17.12
N THR A 407 -11.69 -7.18 16.17
CA THR A 407 -10.23 -6.88 16.17
C THR A 407 -9.94 -5.61 15.38
N GLU A 408 -8.87 -4.89 15.71
CA GLU A 408 -8.48 -3.66 14.99
C GLU A 408 -8.19 -3.94 13.51
N ARG A 409 -7.69 -5.15 13.22
CA ARG A 409 -7.41 -5.66 11.88
C ARG A 409 -8.66 -5.69 11.00
N ASN A 410 -9.84 -6.07 11.53
CA ASN A 410 -11.08 -6.08 10.76
C ASN A 410 -11.48 -4.64 10.34
N MET A 411 -11.44 -3.70 11.28
CA MET A 411 -11.66 -2.27 11.00
C MET A 411 -10.63 -1.73 9.99
N ALA A 412 -9.36 -2.07 10.16
CA ALA A 412 -8.26 -1.58 9.32
C ALA A 412 -8.44 -1.94 7.84
N TRP A 413 -8.69 -3.21 7.52
CA TRP A 413 -8.86 -3.65 6.12
C TRP A 413 -10.10 -3.06 5.46
N ALA A 414 -11.20 -2.93 6.21
CA ALA A 414 -12.41 -2.25 5.73
C ALA A 414 -12.14 -0.76 5.43
N MET A 415 -11.47 -0.06 6.35
CA MET A 415 -11.10 1.35 6.18
C MET A 415 -10.08 1.58 5.05
N MET A 416 -9.06 0.73 4.91
CA MET A 416 -8.07 0.80 3.82
C MET A 416 -8.72 0.63 2.44
N THR A 417 -9.61 -0.36 2.30
CA THR A 417 -10.26 -0.65 1.02
C THR A 417 -11.27 0.43 0.64
N LEU A 418 -12.05 0.93 1.60
CA LEU A 418 -12.95 2.07 1.37
C LEU A 418 -12.19 3.39 1.12
N SER A 419 -11.02 3.58 1.73
CA SER A 419 -10.13 4.73 1.44
C SER A 419 -9.57 4.63 0.02
N SER A 420 -9.18 3.43 -0.41
CA SER A 420 -8.74 3.18 -1.79
C SER A 420 -9.86 3.40 -2.80
N TYR A 421 -11.10 3.03 -2.46
CA TYR A 421 -12.27 3.34 -3.28
C TYR A 421 -12.51 4.86 -3.39
N TYR A 422 -12.60 5.55 -2.25
CA TYR A 422 -12.80 7.01 -2.20
C TYR A 422 -11.70 7.79 -2.92
N ALA A 423 -10.46 7.27 -2.95
CA ALA A 423 -9.35 7.84 -3.70
C ALA A 423 -9.54 7.82 -5.24
N LEU A 424 -10.39 6.94 -5.77
CA LEU A 424 -10.70 6.84 -7.21
C LEU A 424 -12.10 7.35 -7.59
N ASP A 425 -13.00 7.42 -6.61
CA ASP A 425 -14.42 7.77 -6.77
C ASP A 425 -14.91 8.55 -5.52
N PRO A 426 -14.55 9.84 -5.37
CA PRO A 426 -14.77 10.61 -4.14
C PRO A 426 -16.23 11.08 -3.98
N ARG A 427 -17.16 10.14 -3.86
CA ARG A 427 -18.61 10.43 -3.71
C ARG A 427 -19.00 10.81 -2.27
N PRO A 428 -20.01 11.69 -2.06
CA PRO A 428 -20.47 12.09 -0.72
C PRO A 428 -20.87 10.91 0.19
N GLU A 429 -21.50 9.88 -0.36
CA GLU A 429 -21.92 8.67 0.35
C GLU A 429 -20.72 7.79 0.78
N LEU A 430 -19.63 7.78 0.01
CA LEU A 430 -18.39 7.10 0.39
C LEU A 430 -17.64 7.89 1.47
N LEU A 431 -17.62 9.22 1.37
CA LEU A 431 -17.10 10.07 2.44
C LEU A 431 -17.89 9.91 3.74
N ALA A 432 -19.22 9.78 3.67
CA ALA A 432 -20.07 9.52 4.82
C ALA A 432 -19.78 8.14 5.44
N ALA A 433 -19.62 7.10 4.63
CA ALA A 433 -19.22 5.77 5.10
C ALA A 433 -17.86 5.79 5.82
N LEU A 434 -16.84 6.42 5.22
CA LEU A 434 -15.52 6.57 5.82
C LEU A 434 -15.54 7.38 7.13
N ARG A 435 -16.28 8.50 7.16
CA ARG A 435 -16.49 9.27 8.40
C ARG A 435 -17.16 8.44 9.48
N GLY A 436 -18.17 7.64 9.13
CA GLY A 436 -18.83 6.72 10.06
C GLY A 436 -17.88 5.68 10.66
N LEU A 437 -16.94 5.15 9.87
CA LEU A 437 -15.89 4.24 10.38
C LEU A 437 -14.86 4.96 11.26
N ALA A 438 -14.45 6.17 10.89
CA ALA A 438 -13.56 6.99 11.72
C ALA A 438 -14.21 7.38 13.05
N ASP A 439 -15.50 7.75 13.04
CA ASP A 439 -16.30 8.08 14.22
C ASP A 439 -16.46 6.86 15.13
N ARG A 440 -16.78 5.68 14.55
CA ARG A 440 -16.86 4.40 15.27
C ARG A 440 -15.53 4.01 15.89
N THR A 441 -14.42 4.13 15.16
CA THR A 441 -13.06 3.87 15.63
C THR A 441 -12.65 4.81 16.78
N ALA A 442 -12.94 6.11 16.64
CA ALA A 442 -12.63 7.08 17.69
C ALA A 442 -13.53 6.90 18.92
N ALA A 443 -14.80 6.50 18.74
CA ALA A 443 -15.71 6.17 19.85
C ALA A 443 -15.28 4.89 20.58
N TRP A 444 -14.86 3.87 19.84
CA TRP A 444 -14.33 2.62 20.38
C TRP A 444 -13.13 2.86 21.30
N GLN A 445 -12.11 3.61 20.82
CA GLN A 445 -10.95 3.95 21.65
C GLN A 445 -11.31 4.80 22.89
N ARG A 446 -12.33 5.66 22.81
CA ARG A 446 -12.82 6.47 23.94
C ARG A 446 -13.64 5.68 24.98
N GLN A 447 -14.13 4.48 24.66
CA GLN A 447 -14.80 3.61 25.62
C GLN A 447 -13.78 2.88 26.52
N GLY A 448 -12.56 2.69 26.03
CA GLY A 448 -11.44 2.16 26.80
C GLY A 448 -10.76 3.20 27.68
N ALA A 449 -10.01 2.71 28.68
CA ALA A 449 -9.21 3.54 29.59
C ALA A 449 -7.70 3.40 29.36
N SER A 450 -7.29 2.51 28.46
CA SER A 450 -5.88 2.20 28.17
C SER A 450 -5.24 3.07 27.10
N GLY A 451 -6.05 3.70 26.22
CA GLY A 451 -5.60 4.29 24.95
C GLY A 451 -5.59 3.31 23.77
N ALA A 452 -5.83 2.02 24.03
CA ALA A 452 -5.97 0.98 23.01
C ALA A 452 -7.35 0.96 22.36
N PHE A 453 -7.49 0.15 21.31
CA PHE A 453 -8.77 -0.24 20.73
C PHE A 453 -9.23 -1.55 21.40
N GLU A 454 -9.70 -1.43 22.65
CA GLU A 454 -10.02 -2.57 23.53
C GLU A 454 -11.07 -3.51 22.89
N HIS A 455 -10.68 -4.73 22.53
CA HIS A 455 -11.48 -5.76 21.84
C HIS A 455 -12.84 -5.99 22.51
N ASP A 456 -13.86 -6.30 21.70
CA ASP A 456 -15.19 -6.65 22.22
C ASP A 456 -15.14 -7.98 22.98
N ILE A 457 -15.35 -7.92 24.30
CA ILE A 457 -15.25 -9.06 25.22
C ILE A 457 -16.25 -10.17 24.93
N HIS A 458 -17.33 -9.88 24.19
CA HIS A 458 -18.35 -10.87 23.84
C HIS A 458 -17.98 -11.66 22.59
N ARG A 459 -17.03 -11.17 21.78
CA ARG A 459 -16.62 -11.80 20.52
C ARG A 459 -15.22 -11.37 20.05
N ALA A 460 -14.26 -11.39 20.96
CA ALA A 460 -12.85 -11.35 20.59
C ALA A 460 -12.59 -12.49 19.59
N ASP A 461 -11.61 -12.32 18.70
CA ASP A 461 -11.23 -13.41 17.80
C ASP A 461 -10.71 -14.58 18.65
N PRO A 462 -11.39 -15.75 18.67
CA PRO A 462 -11.02 -16.83 19.58
C PRO A 462 -9.68 -17.48 19.22
N SER A 463 -9.11 -17.15 18.05
CA SER A 463 -7.73 -17.49 17.69
C SER A 463 -6.69 -16.53 18.27
N GLU A 464 -7.13 -15.43 18.86
CA GLU A 464 -6.31 -14.41 19.50
C GLU A 464 -6.59 -14.36 21.03
N CYS A 465 -7.86 -14.43 21.47
CA CYS A 465 -8.25 -14.54 22.89
C CYS A 465 -9.59 -15.26 23.07
N GLU A 466 -9.61 -16.41 23.76
CA GLU A 466 -10.85 -17.19 24.01
C GLU A 466 -11.71 -16.57 25.12
N ARG A 467 -11.09 -16.11 26.21
CA ARG A 467 -11.75 -15.32 27.27
C ARG A 467 -10.80 -14.20 27.70
N GLY A 468 -11.26 -12.96 27.63
CA GLY A 468 -10.49 -11.83 28.11
C GLY A 468 -11.28 -10.52 28.17
N PRO A 469 -11.16 -9.73 29.23
CA PRO A 469 -11.66 -8.37 29.28
C PRO A 469 -10.68 -7.40 28.60
N ARG A 470 -11.18 -6.48 27.76
CA ARG A 470 -10.49 -5.23 27.39
C ARG A 470 -9.00 -5.38 26.95
N GLY A 471 -8.73 -6.33 26.05
CA GLY A 471 -7.41 -6.52 25.45
C GLY A 471 -7.22 -5.81 24.10
N ALA A 472 -6.00 -5.74 23.56
CA ALA A 472 -5.71 -5.19 22.22
C ALA A 472 -4.39 -5.73 21.64
N SER A 473 -4.26 -5.74 20.31
CA SER A 473 -3.14 -6.37 19.60
C SER A 473 -2.26 -5.31 18.91
N PRO A 474 -1.02 -5.06 19.38
CA PRO A 474 -0.13 -4.03 18.84
C PRO A 474 0.04 -4.05 17.32
N PHE A 475 0.20 -5.23 16.72
CA PHE A 475 0.34 -5.39 15.27
C PHE A 475 -0.95 -5.07 14.49
N MET A 476 -2.12 -5.28 15.09
CA MET A 476 -3.41 -4.93 14.47
C MET A 476 -3.74 -3.45 14.66
N THR A 477 -3.46 -2.90 15.84
CA THR A 477 -3.48 -1.45 16.09
C THR A 477 -2.60 -0.70 15.08
N ALA A 478 -1.45 -1.25 14.70
CA ALA A 478 -0.60 -0.65 13.67
C ALA A 478 -1.25 -0.61 12.28
N LEU A 479 -1.97 -1.67 11.87
CA LEU A 479 -2.80 -1.63 10.65
C LEU A 479 -3.88 -0.56 10.74
N LEU A 480 -4.57 -0.44 11.88
CA LEU A 480 -5.67 0.53 12.04
C LEU A 480 -5.16 1.97 12.03
N VAL A 481 -3.99 2.24 12.60
CA VAL A 481 -3.31 3.55 12.47
C VAL A 481 -2.93 3.83 11.02
N ASP A 482 -2.43 2.85 10.28
CA ASP A 482 -2.12 3.01 8.85
C ASP A 482 -3.38 3.33 8.02
N ALA A 483 -4.50 2.65 8.30
CA ALA A 483 -5.80 2.94 7.70
C ALA A 483 -6.33 4.36 8.05
N LEU A 484 -6.16 4.80 9.30
CA LEU A 484 -6.51 6.14 9.76
C LEU A 484 -5.65 7.22 9.10
N MET A 485 -4.39 6.93 8.79
CA MET A 485 -3.49 7.85 8.10
C MET A 485 -3.85 7.98 6.62
N ASP A 486 -4.19 6.89 5.93
CA ASP A 486 -4.72 6.93 4.56
C ASP A 486 -6.05 7.71 4.50
N TYR A 487 -6.99 7.46 5.44
CA TYR A 487 -8.22 8.23 5.58
C TYR A 487 -7.93 9.73 5.80
N ARG A 488 -6.99 10.07 6.68
CA ARG A 488 -6.60 11.47 6.94
C ARG A 488 -5.99 12.14 5.71
N ALA A 489 -5.15 11.44 4.95
CA ALA A 489 -4.54 11.99 3.73
C ALA A 489 -5.61 12.37 2.68
N LEU A 490 -6.74 11.66 2.66
CA LEU A 490 -7.85 11.91 1.73
C LEU A 490 -8.89 12.92 2.24
N THR A 491 -9.00 13.12 3.56
CA THR A 491 -10.11 13.87 4.17
C THR A 491 -9.70 15.05 5.05
N GLY A 492 -8.42 15.15 5.41
CA GLY A 492 -7.89 16.20 6.28
C GLY A 492 -8.35 16.12 7.75
N ASP A 493 -9.07 15.06 8.15
CA ASP A 493 -9.73 14.96 9.45
C ASP A 493 -8.73 15.17 10.62
N PRO A 494 -8.84 16.26 11.40
CA PRO A 494 -7.88 16.57 12.45
C PRO A 494 -7.98 15.61 13.63
N ARG A 495 -9.13 14.95 13.82
CA ARG A 495 -9.43 14.09 14.99
C ARG A 495 -8.56 12.82 15.01
N VAL A 496 -8.02 12.44 13.85
CA VAL A 496 -7.06 11.33 13.72
C VAL A 496 -5.80 11.56 14.56
N ARG A 497 -5.35 12.82 14.74
CA ARG A 497 -4.20 13.17 15.59
C ARG A 497 -4.30 12.55 16.98
N ASP A 498 -5.42 12.77 17.66
CA ASP A 498 -5.57 12.36 19.05
C ASP A 498 -5.77 10.85 19.18
N VAL A 499 -6.38 10.22 18.16
CA VAL A 499 -6.53 8.76 18.09
C VAL A 499 -5.16 8.08 17.97
N VAL A 500 -4.33 8.55 17.03
CA VAL A 500 -2.98 8.01 16.81
C VAL A 500 -2.06 8.31 18.00
N ALA A 501 -2.12 9.51 18.59
CA ALA A 501 -1.30 9.85 19.75
C ALA A 501 -1.61 8.98 20.99
N ARG A 502 -2.89 8.65 21.23
CA ARG A 502 -3.29 7.72 22.30
C ARG A 502 -2.82 6.28 22.03
N ALA A 503 -2.92 5.81 20.78
CA ALA A 503 -2.44 4.49 20.40
C ALA A 503 -0.91 4.39 20.57
N ALA A 504 -0.15 5.42 20.18
CA ALA A 504 1.29 5.48 20.39
C ALA A 504 1.68 5.50 21.89
N GLY A 505 0.94 6.24 22.73
CA GLY A 505 1.16 6.23 24.19
C GLY A 505 0.92 4.85 24.80
N TRP A 506 -0.21 4.23 24.49
CA TRP A 506 -0.53 2.86 24.91
C TRP A 506 0.55 1.85 24.50
N LEU A 507 1.03 1.91 23.25
CA LEU A 507 2.11 1.07 22.77
C LEU A 507 3.41 1.27 23.58
N ALA A 508 3.85 2.52 23.77
CA ALA A 508 5.12 2.84 24.42
C ALA A 508 5.16 2.54 25.94
N GLU A 509 3.99 2.58 26.59
CA GLU A 509 3.86 2.51 28.05
C GLU A 509 3.29 1.18 28.57
N ARG A 510 2.39 0.53 27.82
CA ARG A 510 1.59 -0.61 28.32
C ARG A 510 1.72 -1.88 27.48
N ALA A 511 1.80 -1.76 26.15
CA ALA A 511 1.85 -2.91 25.26
C ALA A 511 3.27 -3.38 24.89
N ILE A 512 4.30 -2.60 25.25
CA ILE A 512 5.70 -2.98 25.11
C ILE A 512 6.05 -4.15 26.06
N THR A 513 7.06 -4.95 25.71
CA THR A 513 7.63 -5.97 26.60
C THR A 513 8.44 -5.33 27.73
N SER A 514 8.64 -6.05 28.83
CA SER A 514 9.35 -5.57 30.03
C SER A 514 10.83 -5.28 29.78
N ASP A 515 11.45 -6.06 28.88
CA ASP A 515 12.80 -5.83 28.36
C ASP A 515 12.89 -4.64 27.39
N ARG A 516 11.73 -4.07 27.00
CA ARG A 516 11.55 -2.97 26.05
C ARG A 516 12.06 -3.25 24.63
N ARG A 517 12.22 -4.52 24.25
CA ARG A 517 12.76 -4.93 22.94
C ARG A 517 11.70 -5.24 21.89
N ALA A 518 10.47 -5.54 22.30
CA ALA A 518 9.36 -5.88 21.40
C ALA A 518 8.03 -5.34 21.92
N PHE A 519 6.96 -5.67 21.20
CA PHE A 519 5.58 -5.53 21.67
C PHE A 519 5.02 -6.90 22.03
N ARG A 520 4.23 -6.94 23.11
CA ARG A 520 3.42 -8.10 23.48
C ARG A 520 2.55 -8.49 22.29
N TYR A 521 2.48 -9.78 21.97
CA TYR A 521 1.65 -10.24 20.85
C TYR A 521 0.18 -9.80 21.03
N LEU A 522 -0.29 -9.93 22.27
CA LEU A 522 -1.59 -9.47 22.73
C LEU A 522 -1.43 -8.87 24.13
N TRP A 523 -2.14 -7.78 24.41
CA TRP A 523 -2.17 -7.13 25.70
C TRP A 523 -3.55 -7.31 26.34
N GLY A 524 -3.62 -7.61 27.64
CA GLY A 524 -4.87 -7.66 28.42
C GLY A 524 -5.73 -8.93 28.30
N CYS A 525 -5.32 -9.94 27.53
CA CYS A 525 -6.05 -11.22 27.47
C CYS A 525 -5.84 -12.07 28.75
N GLU A 526 -6.88 -12.79 29.16
CA GLU A 526 -6.91 -13.59 30.39
C GLU A 526 -6.58 -15.07 30.14
N THR A 527 -7.01 -15.66 29.02
CA THR A 527 -6.65 -17.06 28.66
C THR A 527 -5.24 -17.18 28.10
N ASP A 528 -4.88 -16.27 27.19
CA ASP A 528 -3.61 -16.23 26.49
C ASP A 528 -2.87 -14.98 26.92
N ALA A 529 -2.50 -14.98 28.21
CA ALA A 529 -1.55 -14.04 28.76
C ALA A 529 -0.17 -14.33 28.14
N TYR A 530 0.04 -13.82 26.93
CA TYR A 530 1.34 -13.61 26.29
C TYR A 530 2.12 -12.54 27.09
N ASP A 531 2.45 -12.89 28.34
CA ASP A 531 2.60 -11.93 29.45
C ASP A 531 3.96 -11.24 29.53
N ASP A 532 4.92 -11.66 28.70
CA ASP A 532 5.93 -10.77 28.13
C ASP A 532 6.45 -11.20 26.74
N SER A 533 5.76 -12.11 26.06
CA SER A 533 6.22 -12.63 24.77
C SER A 533 5.87 -11.68 23.62
N GLY A 534 6.91 -11.16 22.98
CA GLY A 534 6.82 -10.41 21.72
C GLY A 534 7.82 -10.94 20.69
N THR A 535 7.43 -10.98 19.42
CA THR A 535 8.34 -11.29 18.31
C THR A 535 8.91 -9.99 17.77
N ALA A 536 10.22 -9.75 17.97
CA ALA A 536 10.80 -8.44 17.69
C ALA A 536 10.81 -8.04 16.20
N ASP A 537 10.71 -8.99 15.27
CA ASP A 537 10.54 -8.71 13.83
C ASP A 537 9.24 -7.93 13.54
N LEU A 538 8.18 -8.15 14.34
CA LEU A 538 6.92 -7.41 14.25
C LEU A 538 7.07 -5.93 14.60
N ASN A 539 8.17 -5.51 15.23
CA ASN A 539 8.47 -4.08 15.41
C ASN A 539 8.46 -3.35 14.06
N LEU A 540 8.90 -4.00 12.97
CA LEU A 540 8.93 -3.40 11.62
C LEU A 540 7.53 -3.09 11.07
N LEU A 541 6.49 -3.80 11.54
CA LEU A 541 5.08 -3.49 11.27
C LEU A 541 4.52 -2.41 12.23
N ILE A 542 5.00 -2.36 13.48
CA ILE A 542 4.41 -1.55 14.55
C ILE A 542 5.01 -0.14 14.67
N VAL A 543 6.33 0.03 14.48
CA VAL A 543 6.97 1.36 14.64
C VAL A 543 6.44 2.49 13.74
N PRO A 544 5.83 2.25 12.56
CA PRO A 544 5.12 3.29 11.81
C PRO A 544 4.06 4.05 12.62
N VAL A 545 3.51 3.48 13.70
CA VAL A 545 2.59 4.19 14.61
C VAL A 545 3.27 5.39 15.27
N PHE A 546 4.52 5.25 15.69
CA PHE A 546 5.26 6.38 16.28
C PHE A 546 5.70 7.39 15.22
N GLY A 547 6.03 6.93 14.00
CA GLY A 547 6.25 7.82 12.86
C GLY A 547 5.00 8.68 12.57
N ALA A 548 3.83 8.06 12.52
CA ALA A 548 2.56 8.76 12.35
C ALA A 548 2.26 9.71 13.52
N ALA A 549 2.49 9.29 14.77
CA ALA A 549 2.32 10.14 15.94
C ALA A 549 3.25 11.36 15.92
N TYR A 550 4.52 11.18 15.54
CA TYR A 550 5.46 12.29 15.30
C TYR A 550 4.94 13.23 14.22
N ALA A 551 4.57 12.72 13.05
CA ALA A 551 4.10 13.54 11.93
C ALA A 551 2.81 14.33 12.21
N LEU A 552 1.99 13.89 13.20
CA LEU A 552 0.76 14.58 13.61
C LEU A 552 0.92 15.50 14.82
N THR A 553 1.96 15.33 15.63
CA THR A 553 2.15 16.06 16.91
C THR A 553 3.40 16.92 16.97
N GLY A 554 4.39 16.65 16.11
CA GLY A 554 5.73 17.27 16.15
C GLY A 554 6.61 16.79 17.30
N ASP A 555 6.14 15.85 18.14
CA ASP A 555 6.81 15.48 19.38
C ASP A 555 7.93 14.45 19.13
N PRO A 556 9.22 14.80 19.34
CA PRO A 556 10.35 13.98 18.95
C PRO A 556 10.45 12.66 19.72
N ARG A 557 9.86 12.55 20.93
CA ARG A 557 9.93 11.32 21.76
C ARG A 557 9.38 10.10 21.03
N TRP A 558 8.45 10.30 20.10
CA TRP A 558 7.91 9.23 19.28
C TRP A 558 8.96 8.67 18.32
N ILE A 559 9.83 9.50 17.74
CA ILE A 559 10.95 8.99 16.94
C ILE A 559 11.96 8.30 17.83
N ASP A 560 12.26 8.79 19.04
CA ASP A 560 13.20 8.11 19.96
C ASP A 560 12.72 6.69 20.32
N VAL A 561 11.43 6.53 20.65
CA VAL A 561 10.81 5.21 20.90
C VAL A 561 10.81 4.35 19.63
N GLY A 562 10.44 4.92 18.50
CA GLY A 562 10.40 4.22 17.22
C GLY A 562 11.78 3.74 16.76
N ASP A 563 12.82 4.56 16.90
CA ASP A 563 14.19 4.26 16.45
C ASP A 563 14.78 3.12 17.29
N ALA A 564 14.56 3.14 18.62
CA ALA A 564 15.02 2.09 19.53
C ALA A 564 14.40 0.72 19.22
N LEU A 565 13.09 0.68 18.93
CA LEU A 565 12.39 -0.57 18.59
C LEU A 565 12.66 -1.02 17.14
N ALA A 566 12.89 -0.08 16.23
CA ALA A 566 13.32 -0.35 14.86
C ALA A 566 14.71 -0.98 14.82
N ASP A 567 15.66 -0.52 15.64
CA ASP A 567 16.99 -1.15 15.75
C ASP A 567 16.89 -2.64 16.13
N VAL A 568 16.04 -2.96 17.11
CA VAL A 568 15.80 -4.36 17.47
C VAL A 568 15.10 -5.11 16.34
N GLY A 569 14.05 -4.54 15.73
CA GLY A 569 13.31 -5.19 14.65
C GLY A 569 14.16 -5.48 13.41
N VAL A 570 15.10 -4.60 13.07
CA VAL A 570 16.05 -4.80 11.97
C VAL A 570 17.10 -5.85 12.32
N LYS A 571 17.60 -5.85 13.57
CA LYS A 571 18.60 -6.83 14.04
C LYS A 571 18.02 -8.25 14.12
N GLU A 572 16.83 -8.39 14.68
CA GLU A 572 16.16 -9.68 14.94
C GLU A 572 15.21 -10.08 13.79
N MET A 573 15.29 -9.41 12.63
CA MET A 573 14.37 -9.57 11.50
C MET A 573 14.26 -11.03 11.02
N TRP A 574 13.05 -11.60 11.13
CA TRP A 574 12.77 -13.00 10.82
C TRP A 574 11.79 -13.10 9.66
N VAL A 575 12.30 -13.41 8.46
CA VAL A 575 11.49 -13.41 7.23
C VAL A 575 11.68 -14.72 6.48
N LYS A 576 10.78 -15.69 6.74
CA LYS A 576 10.83 -17.05 6.14
C LYS A 576 9.74 -17.36 5.09
N GLN A 577 8.70 -16.55 5.01
CA GLN A 577 7.49 -16.81 4.19
C GLN A 577 6.89 -15.48 3.70
N PRO A 578 6.01 -15.46 2.68
CA PRO A 578 5.43 -14.22 2.15
C PRO A 578 4.77 -13.35 3.21
N LYS A 579 3.97 -13.94 4.13
CA LYS A 579 3.41 -13.26 5.31
C LYS A 579 4.44 -12.39 6.06
N HIS A 580 5.59 -12.96 6.39
CA HIS A 580 6.63 -12.28 7.18
C HIS A 580 7.41 -11.25 6.37
N TRP A 581 7.42 -11.39 5.04
CA TRP A 581 8.01 -10.39 4.16
C TRP A 581 7.06 -9.20 3.97
N ASN A 582 5.78 -9.47 3.69
CA ASN A 582 4.73 -8.49 3.49
C ASN A 582 4.52 -7.61 4.73
N GLN A 583 4.47 -8.22 5.94
CA GLN A 583 4.27 -7.48 7.20
C GLN A 583 5.34 -6.40 7.43
N ALA A 584 6.61 -6.70 7.11
CA ALA A 584 7.72 -5.78 7.30
C ALA A 584 7.79 -4.74 6.16
N MET A 585 7.71 -5.20 4.90
CA MET A 585 7.90 -4.34 3.73
C MET A 585 6.75 -3.33 3.53
N ARG A 586 5.49 -3.72 3.80
CA ARG A 586 4.33 -2.80 3.61
C ARG A 586 4.42 -1.54 4.46
N ALA A 587 5.00 -1.65 5.65
CA ALA A 587 4.81 -0.68 6.73
C ALA A 587 6.10 0.07 7.08
N PHE A 588 7.25 -0.61 7.18
CA PHE A 588 8.47 0.01 7.69
C PHE A 588 8.95 1.19 6.83
N GLY A 589 8.72 1.12 5.51
CA GLY A 589 9.02 2.24 4.62
C GLY A 589 8.26 3.53 4.95
N ARG A 590 7.03 3.41 5.48
CA ARG A 590 6.22 4.54 5.97
C ARG A 590 6.83 5.16 7.23
N TYR A 591 7.37 4.35 8.15
CA TYR A 591 8.11 4.85 9.32
C TYR A 591 9.28 5.74 8.89
N LEU A 592 10.09 5.26 7.94
CA LEU A 592 11.22 6.01 7.39
C LEU A 592 10.77 7.30 6.69
N GLY A 593 9.65 7.25 5.97
CA GLY A 593 9.01 8.41 5.36
C GLY A 593 8.61 9.47 6.40
N TYR A 594 7.89 9.09 7.46
CA TYR A 594 7.54 10.00 8.55
C TYR A 594 8.77 10.58 9.26
N ARG A 595 9.76 9.72 9.57
CA ARG A 595 11.02 10.09 10.22
C ARG A 595 11.82 11.11 9.39
N SER A 596 11.76 11.03 8.06
CA SER A 596 12.45 11.96 7.17
C SER A 596 12.03 13.43 7.35
N ALA A 597 10.82 13.69 7.89
CA ALA A 597 10.36 15.04 8.18
C ALA A 597 11.18 15.73 9.29
N LEU A 598 11.89 15.00 10.16
CA LEU A 598 12.85 15.58 11.11
C LEU A 598 13.98 16.37 10.42
N ALA A 599 14.35 15.95 9.20
CA ALA A 599 15.45 16.57 8.45
C ALA A 599 14.99 17.76 7.59
N ALA A 600 13.68 18.05 7.54
CA ALA A 600 13.17 19.23 6.87
C ALA A 600 13.33 20.46 7.79
N PRO A 601 14.05 21.52 7.39
CA PRO A 601 14.12 22.74 8.19
C PRO A 601 12.72 23.32 8.39
N ALA A 602 12.41 23.80 9.59
CA ALA A 602 11.08 24.27 9.98
C ALA A 602 10.69 25.59 9.27
N THR A 603 10.28 25.49 8.00
CA THR A 603 9.97 26.63 7.12
C THR A 603 8.52 26.61 6.60
N ALA A 604 7.57 26.23 7.47
CA ALA A 604 6.13 26.36 7.23
C ALA A 604 5.35 26.57 8.55
N GLY A 605 5.72 27.61 9.30
CA GLY A 605 5.19 27.86 10.66
C GLY A 605 4.83 29.31 10.99
N ARG A 606 4.76 30.20 9.99
CA ARG A 606 4.26 31.59 10.12
C ARG A 606 3.57 32.05 8.84
N LEU A 607 2.33 31.61 8.63
CA LEU A 607 1.36 32.44 7.92
C LEU A 607 0.55 33.17 8.99
N SER A 608 0.40 34.48 8.82
CA SER A 608 -0.04 35.40 9.86
C SER A 608 -1.50 35.19 10.24
N ALA A 609 -1.75 35.07 11.55
CA ALA A 609 -2.99 35.61 12.10
C ALA A 609 -2.91 37.14 12.02
N GLY A 610 -3.89 37.75 11.35
CA GLY A 610 -4.13 39.18 11.20
C GLY A 610 -5.60 39.34 10.82
N PRO A 611 -6.31 40.36 11.34
CA PRO A 611 -7.78 40.38 11.42
C PRO A 611 -8.49 40.47 10.07
#